data_AF-A0A7J8Z096-F1
#
_entry.id   AF-A0A7J8Z096-F1
#
_cell.length_a   1.000
_cell.length_b   1.000
_cell.length_c   1.000
_cell.angle_alpha   90.00
_cell.angle_beta   90.00
_cell.angle_gamma   90.00
#
_symmetry.space_group_name_H-M   'P 1'
#
loop_
_entity.id
_entity.type
_entity.pdbx_description
1 polymer ?
#
loop_
_entity_poly.entity_id
_entity_poly.type
_entity_poly.pdbx_seq_one_letter_code
_entity_poly.pdbx_strand_id
1 'polypeptide(L)'
;METHRRSSTNSVRSHKPARPIALEDDSTKASDALPLPLYLTNAVFFTLFFSAVYFLLCRWREKIRSSTPLHVVTFSEIVAILASVASFIYLLGFFGIDFVQSLVLRPTADVWATEDDEVESEVLLRNEDARHVPCGQALDRSIRSLQPPAPIVTAEKVFDEMPVTVMTEEDEEIIRSVVRGMTPSYSLESKLGDCKRAAAIRREALQRITGKSLSGLPLDGFDYESILGQCCEMPIGYVQIPVGIAGPLLLNGREYSVPMATTEGCLVASTNRGCKAIHLSGGATSVLLRDGMTRAPVVRFGTAKRAADLKLYLEDPENFETLACVFNRSSRFARLQSIKCAIAGKNLYLRFSCFTGDAMGMNMVSKGVQN
;
A
#
# COMPACT_ATOMS: atom_id res chain seq x y z
N MET A 1 32.99 72.22 38.08
CA MET A 1 31.51 72.09 38.03
C MET A 1 31.21 70.90 37.13
N GLU A 2 30.26 70.05 37.55
CA GLU A 2 29.91 68.74 36.95
C GLU A 2 29.30 68.87 35.53
N THR A 3 29.14 67.83 34.68
CA THR A 3 29.19 66.36 34.86
C THR A 3 29.59 65.61 33.56
N HIS A 4 29.91 64.32 33.66
CA HIS A 4 30.30 63.43 32.53
C HIS A 4 29.14 62.81 31.73
N ARG A 5 29.31 62.65 30.42
CA ARG A 5 29.20 61.35 29.70
C ARG A 5 29.86 61.43 28.32
N ARG A 6 30.43 60.32 27.81
CA ARG A 6 31.33 60.29 26.63
C ARG A 6 30.88 59.23 25.62
N SER A 7 30.92 59.56 24.33
CA SER A 7 30.96 58.64 23.18
C SER A 7 31.55 59.38 21.98
N SER A 8 32.14 58.67 21.01
CA SER A 8 32.93 59.25 19.91
C SER A 8 32.66 58.55 18.57
N THR A 9 32.65 59.30 17.47
CA THR A 9 32.32 58.83 16.11
C THR A 9 33.32 59.27 15.04
N ASN A 10 33.52 58.39 14.06
CA ASN A 10 33.81 58.57 12.62
C ASN A 10 34.94 59.49 12.10
N SER A 11 35.72 58.97 11.12
CA SER A 11 36.07 59.72 9.89
C SER A 11 36.59 58.85 8.72
N VAL A 12 36.02 59.11 7.55
CA VAL A 12 36.14 58.53 6.19
C VAL A 12 37.48 58.81 5.47
N ARG A 13 37.95 57.90 4.57
CA ARG A 13 38.36 58.16 3.15
C ARG A 13 39.07 57.00 2.42
N SER A 14 39.01 56.99 1.09
CA SER A 14 39.73 56.10 0.14
C SER A 14 40.62 56.94 -0.81
N HIS A 15 41.36 56.47 -1.84
CA HIS A 15 41.47 55.20 -2.60
C HIS A 15 42.83 55.21 -3.36
N LYS A 16 43.41 54.06 -3.76
CA LYS A 16 44.17 53.83 -5.04
C LYS A 16 44.69 52.36 -5.20
N PRO A 17 45.09 51.89 -6.42
CA PRO A 17 45.02 50.46 -6.81
C PRO A 17 46.33 49.78 -7.27
N ALA A 18 46.26 48.47 -7.61
CA ALA A 18 47.31 47.70 -8.32
C ALA A 18 46.71 46.72 -9.37
N ARG A 19 47.56 46.20 -10.28
CA ARG A 19 47.20 45.48 -11.54
C ARG A 19 47.25 43.93 -11.45
N PRO A 20 46.72 43.18 -12.45
CA PRO A 20 46.35 41.77 -12.31
C PRO A 20 47.43 40.76 -12.74
N ILE A 21 47.25 39.50 -12.31
CA ILE A 21 47.88 38.29 -12.87
C ILE A 21 46.75 37.31 -13.20
N ALA A 22 46.81 36.65 -14.36
CA ALA A 22 45.79 35.71 -14.81
C ALA A 22 46.02 34.30 -14.22
N LEU A 23 44.92 33.59 -13.99
CA LEU A 23 44.87 32.13 -13.94
C LEU A 23 43.80 31.68 -14.94
N GLU A 24 44.13 30.66 -15.73
CA GLU A 24 43.29 30.14 -16.80
C GLU A 24 42.11 29.34 -16.21
N ASP A 25 40.90 29.61 -16.69
CA ASP A 25 39.69 28.83 -16.39
C ASP A 25 39.42 27.87 -17.56
N ASP A 26 40.09 26.72 -17.55
CA ASP A 26 39.74 25.59 -18.43
C ASP A 26 38.76 24.67 -17.70
N SER A 27 37.50 25.10 -17.65
CA SER A 27 36.35 24.27 -17.28
C SER A 27 35.52 23.94 -18.52
N THR A 28 36.11 23.15 -19.41
CA THR A 28 35.47 22.63 -20.64
C THR A 28 34.17 21.87 -20.31
N LYS A 29 33.03 22.53 -20.47
CA LYS A 29 31.70 21.94 -20.22
C LYS A 29 31.30 21.03 -21.37
N ALA A 30 30.70 19.88 -21.05
CA ALA A 30 30.18 18.92 -22.04
C ALA A 30 29.04 19.47 -22.93
N SER A 31 28.61 20.72 -22.71
CA SER A 31 27.64 21.44 -23.54
C SER A 31 28.14 21.76 -24.95
N ASP A 32 29.45 21.84 -25.17
CA ASP A 32 30.03 22.31 -26.44
C ASP A 32 30.08 21.20 -27.54
N ALA A 33 29.55 20.01 -27.23
CA ALA A 33 29.60 18.84 -28.11
C ALA A 33 28.52 18.79 -29.21
N LEU A 34 27.57 19.74 -29.27
CA LEU A 34 26.46 19.72 -30.22
C LEU A 34 26.20 21.11 -30.87
N PRO A 35 26.13 21.21 -32.22
CA PRO A 35 26.04 22.49 -32.94
C PRO A 35 24.61 23.09 -33.00
N LEU A 36 23.74 22.80 -32.03
CA LEU A 36 22.33 23.19 -32.04
C LEU A 36 21.89 23.77 -30.68
N PRO A 37 20.93 24.71 -30.65
CA PRO A 37 20.42 25.27 -29.39
C PRO A 37 19.85 24.19 -28.46
N LEU A 38 20.30 24.18 -27.20
CA LEU A 38 19.96 23.16 -26.18
C LEU A 38 18.46 22.92 -26.01
N TYR A 39 17.63 23.96 -26.12
CA TYR A 39 16.17 23.82 -26.05
C TYR A 39 15.61 22.97 -27.22
N LEU A 40 16.18 23.13 -28.41
CA LEU A 40 15.76 22.40 -29.62
C LEU A 40 16.19 20.93 -29.54
N THR A 41 17.41 20.63 -29.11
CA THR A 41 17.84 19.23 -28.90
C THR A 41 17.01 18.54 -27.84
N ASN A 42 16.74 19.21 -26.71
CA ASN A 42 15.88 18.66 -25.66
C ASN A 42 14.45 18.38 -26.14
N ALA A 43 13.84 19.32 -26.89
CA ALA A 43 12.52 19.10 -27.48
C ALA A 43 12.50 17.90 -28.46
N VAL A 44 13.54 17.73 -29.27
CA VAL A 44 13.69 16.59 -30.19
C VAL A 44 13.83 15.27 -29.41
N PHE A 45 14.70 15.20 -28.40
CA PHE A 45 14.89 13.96 -27.64
C PHE A 45 13.68 13.58 -26.76
N PHE A 46 12.97 14.55 -26.18
CA PHE A 46 11.72 14.28 -25.47
C PHE A 46 10.62 13.76 -26.40
N THR A 47 10.40 14.41 -27.54
CA THR A 47 9.37 13.97 -28.51
C THR A 47 9.72 12.62 -29.13
N LEU A 48 11.01 12.36 -29.41
CA LEU A 48 11.49 11.06 -29.87
C LEU A 48 11.29 9.96 -28.80
N PHE A 49 11.62 10.23 -27.54
CA PHE A 49 11.43 9.27 -26.45
C PHE A 49 9.96 8.87 -26.28
N PHE A 50 9.07 9.85 -26.11
CA PHE A 50 7.65 9.56 -25.87
C PHE A 50 6.96 8.94 -27.09
N SER A 51 7.32 9.32 -28.32
CA SER A 51 6.78 8.68 -29.53
C SER A 51 7.27 7.24 -29.70
N ALA A 52 8.55 6.96 -29.44
CA ALA A 52 9.10 5.60 -29.47
C ALA A 52 8.46 4.68 -28.42
N VAL A 53 8.32 5.16 -27.17
CA VAL A 53 7.64 4.43 -26.09
C VAL A 53 6.17 4.18 -26.42
N TYR A 54 5.45 5.19 -26.92
CA TYR A 54 4.05 5.04 -27.32
C TYR A 54 3.87 4.01 -28.46
N PHE A 55 4.75 4.03 -29.45
CA PHE A 55 4.76 3.04 -30.53
C PHE A 55 4.98 1.62 -30.00
N LEU A 56 5.98 1.42 -29.14
CA LEU A 56 6.28 0.11 -28.53
C LEU A 56 5.10 -0.42 -27.69
N LEU A 57 4.48 0.44 -26.86
CA LEU A 57 3.28 0.07 -26.09
C LEU A 57 2.12 -0.34 -26.99
N CYS A 58 1.90 0.36 -28.11
CA CYS A 58 0.88 -0.01 -29.08
C CYS A 58 1.19 -1.37 -29.75
N ARG A 59 2.45 -1.60 -30.17
CA ARG A 59 2.87 -2.87 -30.79
C ARG A 59 2.77 -4.04 -29.82
N TRP A 60 3.21 -3.89 -28.57
CA TRP A 60 3.13 -4.94 -27.55
C TRP A 60 1.69 -5.28 -27.19
N ARG A 61 0.82 -4.27 -27.05
CA ARG A 61 -0.64 -4.48 -26.86
C ARG A 61 -1.25 -5.30 -28.00
N GLU A 62 -0.85 -5.05 -29.24
CA GLU A 62 -1.30 -5.86 -30.38
C GLU A 62 -0.73 -7.28 -30.35
N LYS A 63 0.56 -7.47 -30.03
CA LYS A 63 1.18 -8.80 -29.90
C LYS A 63 0.52 -9.66 -28.83
N ILE A 64 0.14 -9.05 -27.70
CA ILE A 64 -0.64 -9.71 -26.63
C ILE A 64 -2.02 -10.13 -27.15
N ARG A 65 -2.66 -9.31 -27.98
CA ARG A 65 -3.97 -9.62 -28.60
C ARG A 65 -3.88 -10.72 -29.67
N SER A 66 -2.77 -10.82 -30.41
CA SER A 66 -2.54 -11.85 -31.44
C SER A 66 -1.83 -13.11 -30.92
N SER A 67 -1.60 -13.23 -29.61
CA SER A 67 -0.85 -14.34 -28.98
C SER A 67 0.54 -14.60 -29.59
N THR A 68 1.15 -13.57 -30.20
CA THR A 68 2.49 -13.68 -30.79
C THR A 68 3.55 -13.44 -29.71
N PRO A 69 4.59 -14.29 -29.60
CA PRO A 69 5.58 -14.19 -28.54
C PRO A 69 6.35 -12.86 -28.57
N LEU A 70 6.45 -12.22 -27.41
CA LEU A 70 7.07 -10.89 -27.25
C LEU A 70 8.56 -10.84 -27.64
N HIS A 71 9.27 -11.97 -27.59
CA HIS A 71 10.68 -12.07 -27.99
C HIS A 71 10.92 -12.01 -29.51
N VAL A 72 9.87 -12.16 -30.34
CA VAL A 72 9.98 -12.00 -31.79
C VAL A 72 9.85 -10.51 -32.11
N VAL A 73 10.98 -9.81 -32.24
CA VAL A 73 11.04 -8.36 -32.45
C VAL A 73 11.17 -8.05 -33.95
N THR A 74 10.31 -7.17 -34.47
CA THR A 74 10.36 -6.72 -35.87
C THR A 74 11.36 -5.57 -36.05
N PHE A 75 11.82 -5.32 -37.28
CA PHE A 75 12.81 -4.27 -37.57
C PHE A 75 12.40 -2.88 -37.05
N SER A 76 11.13 -2.50 -37.19
CA SER A 76 10.59 -1.23 -36.68
C SER A 76 10.57 -1.16 -35.15
N GLU A 77 10.34 -2.27 -34.45
CA GLU A 77 10.45 -2.34 -33.00
C GLU A 77 11.90 -2.29 -32.52
N ILE A 78 12.86 -2.90 -33.25
CA ILE A 78 14.30 -2.77 -32.95
C ILE A 78 14.72 -1.30 -33.05
N VAL A 79 14.35 -0.60 -34.13
CA VAL A 79 14.64 0.83 -34.31
C VAL A 79 13.99 1.67 -33.20
N ALA A 80 12.74 1.39 -32.82
CA ALA A 80 12.07 2.10 -31.73
C ALA A 80 12.71 1.82 -30.34
N ILE A 81 13.16 0.60 -30.07
CA ILE A 81 13.91 0.27 -28.85
C ILE A 81 15.23 1.04 -28.81
N LEU A 82 16.01 1.03 -29.90
CA LEU A 82 17.28 1.76 -29.98
C LEU A 82 17.06 3.28 -29.83
N ALA A 83 16.05 3.85 -30.48
CA ALA A 83 15.69 5.26 -30.33
C ALA A 83 15.26 5.61 -28.90
N SER A 84 14.47 4.73 -28.25
CA SER A 84 14.05 4.90 -26.85
C SER A 84 15.22 4.80 -25.87
N VAL A 85 16.18 3.90 -26.10
CA VAL A 85 17.38 3.78 -25.25
C VAL A 85 18.34 4.95 -25.46
N ALA A 86 18.59 5.36 -26.70
CA ALA A 86 19.46 6.51 -26.99
C ALA A 86 18.90 7.83 -26.42
N SER A 87 17.59 8.07 -26.58
CA SER A 87 16.93 9.24 -25.99
C SER A 87 16.83 9.16 -24.46
N PHE A 88 16.65 7.97 -23.88
CA PHE A 88 16.71 7.80 -22.42
C PHE A 88 18.10 8.11 -21.85
N ILE A 89 19.18 7.64 -22.51
CA ILE A 89 20.56 7.94 -22.10
C ILE A 89 20.84 9.45 -22.22
N TYR A 90 20.38 10.11 -23.29
CA TYR A 90 20.48 11.57 -23.43
C TYR A 90 19.74 12.31 -22.31
N LEU A 91 18.48 11.94 -22.02
CA LEU A 91 17.69 12.57 -20.96
C LEU A 91 18.28 12.31 -19.57
N LEU A 92 18.82 11.12 -19.31
CA LEU A 92 19.49 10.80 -18.05
C LEU A 92 20.84 11.53 -17.93
N GLY A 93 21.58 11.70 -19.02
CA GLY A 93 22.80 12.52 -19.03
C GLY A 93 22.52 14.02 -18.83
N PHE A 94 21.44 14.53 -19.41
CA PHE A 94 21.09 15.96 -19.32
C PHE A 94 20.44 16.33 -17.98
N PHE A 95 19.49 15.55 -17.47
CA PHE A 95 18.80 15.84 -16.20
C PHE A 95 19.44 15.16 -14.98
N GLY A 96 20.20 14.08 -15.18
CA GLY A 96 20.80 13.31 -14.09
C GLY A 96 22.08 13.90 -13.52
N ILE A 97 22.81 14.75 -14.26
CA ILE A 97 24.05 15.36 -13.76
C ILE A 97 23.75 16.34 -12.62
N ASP A 98 22.77 17.24 -12.77
CA ASP A 98 22.34 18.13 -11.68
C ASP A 98 21.81 17.34 -10.47
N PHE A 99 21.03 16.28 -10.72
CA PHE A 99 20.48 15.43 -9.66
C PHE A 99 21.57 14.68 -8.88
N VAL A 100 22.60 14.18 -9.56
CA VAL A 100 23.72 13.45 -8.93
C VAL A 100 24.71 14.41 -8.27
N GLN A 101 25.00 15.58 -8.85
CA GLN A 101 25.86 16.59 -8.21
C GLN A 101 25.23 17.10 -6.91
N SER A 102 23.91 17.34 -6.89
CA SER A 102 23.16 17.72 -5.68
C SER A 102 23.22 16.66 -4.57
N LEU A 103 23.37 15.38 -4.92
CA LEU A 103 23.43 14.26 -3.99
C LEU A 103 24.85 13.89 -3.53
N VAL A 104 25.90 14.26 -4.28
CA VAL A 104 27.29 13.84 -4.03
C VAL A 104 28.16 14.98 -3.47
N LEU A 105 27.88 16.25 -3.80
CA LEU A 105 28.73 17.40 -3.42
C LEU A 105 28.27 18.15 -2.16
N ARG A 106 27.88 17.42 -1.10
CA ARG A 106 27.84 17.96 0.28
C ARG A 106 28.76 17.19 1.23
N PRO A 107 30.07 17.52 1.28
CA PRO A 107 30.90 17.20 2.44
C PRO A 107 30.49 18.11 3.60
N THR A 108 30.19 17.53 4.75
CA THR A 108 29.96 18.26 6.00
C THR A 108 31.26 18.83 6.57
N ALA A 109 31.43 20.14 6.54
CA ALA A 109 32.29 20.89 7.45
C ALA A 109 31.84 22.35 7.56
N ASP A 110 32.11 22.93 8.73
CA ASP A 110 32.01 24.34 9.13
C ASP A 110 30.62 25.02 9.21
N VAL A 111 30.23 25.17 10.48
CA VAL A 111 29.15 26.02 10.99
C VAL A 111 29.65 27.47 11.08
N TRP A 112 28.73 28.45 11.09
CA TRP A 112 28.94 29.87 11.42
C TRP A 112 29.51 30.80 10.31
N ALA A 113 28.65 31.19 9.36
CA ALA A 113 28.69 32.55 8.80
C ALA A 113 27.33 32.97 8.20
N THR A 114 26.90 34.19 8.55
CA THR A 114 25.86 35.02 7.88
C THR A 114 24.48 34.40 7.64
N GLU A 115 23.61 34.56 8.63
CA GLU A 115 22.19 34.85 8.41
C GLU A 115 22.06 36.19 7.64
N ASP A 116 21.19 36.28 6.62
CA ASP A 116 20.39 37.50 6.29
C ASP A 116 19.49 37.36 5.02
N ASP A 117 19.71 36.40 4.10
CA ASP A 117 19.01 36.38 2.78
C ASP A 117 17.71 35.54 2.66
N GLU A 118 17.28 34.76 3.67
CA GLU A 118 16.08 33.90 3.56
C GLU A 118 14.75 34.58 3.95
N VAL A 119 14.76 35.76 4.57
CA VAL A 119 13.57 36.37 5.19
C VAL A 119 12.59 36.98 4.16
N GLU A 120 13.05 37.40 2.97
CA GLU A 120 12.19 38.06 1.98
C GLU A 120 11.24 37.10 1.23
N SER A 121 11.57 35.81 1.11
CA SER A 121 10.78 34.85 0.33
C SER A 121 9.56 34.29 1.07
N GLU A 122 9.62 34.10 2.40
CA GLU A 122 8.47 33.60 3.17
C GLU A 122 7.32 34.63 3.28
N VAL A 123 7.64 35.92 3.33
CA VAL A 123 6.63 36.99 3.51
C VAL A 123 5.75 37.14 2.26
N LEU A 124 6.28 36.85 1.08
CA LEU A 124 5.57 37.01 -0.19
C LEU A 124 4.58 35.87 -0.47
N LEU A 125 4.93 34.62 -0.12
CA LEU A 125 4.05 33.45 -0.28
C LEU A 125 2.88 33.43 0.72
N ARG A 126 2.97 34.17 1.83
CA ARG A 126 1.97 34.14 2.91
C ARG A 126 0.75 35.06 2.67
N ASN A 127 0.80 35.91 1.63
CA ASN A 127 -0.23 36.93 1.36
C ASN A 127 -1.27 36.54 0.28
N GLU A 128 -1.06 35.50 -0.52
CA GLU A 128 -2.00 35.15 -1.61
C GLU A 128 -3.17 34.22 -1.18
N ASP A 129 -3.02 33.45 -0.11
CA ASP A 129 -4.07 32.56 0.43
C ASP A 129 -5.15 33.31 1.25
N ALA A 130 -5.00 34.63 1.43
CA ALA A 130 -5.95 35.48 2.15
C ALA A 130 -7.19 35.88 1.31
N ARG A 131 -7.89 34.90 0.70
CA ARG A 131 -9.21 35.12 0.07
C ARG A 131 -10.32 34.30 0.74
N HIS A 132 -10.98 34.97 1.68
CA HIS A 132 -12.13 34.48 2.45
C HIS A 132 -13.31 34.02 1.57
N VAL A 133 -13.69 32.74 1.70
CA VAL A 133 -15.07 32.25 1.57
C VAL A 133 -15.30 31.25 2.72
N PRO A 134 -16.42 31.30 3.47
CA PRO A 134 -16.48 30.70 4.80
C PRO A 134 -16.70 29.18 4.78
N CYS A 135 -15.91 28.46 5.58
CA CYS A 135 -16.17 27.06 5.91
C CYS A 135 -17.38 26.96 6.85
N GLY A 136 -18.38 26.16 6.46
CA GLY A 136 -19.68 26.09 7.14
C GLY A 136 -19.64 25.35 8.48
N GLN A 137 -19.70 26.13 9.55
CA GLN A 137 -20.32 25.84 10.86
C GLN A 137 -20.67 24.37 11.19
N ALA A 138 -19.91 23.78 12.12
CA ALA A 138 -20.52 22.87 13.08
C ALA A 138 -21.41 23.69 14.04
N LEU A 139 -22.62 23.20 14.32
CA LEU A 139 -23.58 23.91 15.19
C LEU A 139 -23.14 23.88 16.66
N ASP A 140 -23.04 25.06 17.26
CA ASP A 140 -22.79 25.27 18.69
C ASP A 140 -23.98 24.81 19.53
N ARG A 141 -23.69 24.07 20.62
CA ARG A 141 -24.56 24.07 21.79
C ARG A 141 -23.78 24.00 23.11
N SER A 142 -23.59 25.19 23.67
CA SER A 142 -23.45 25.51 25.10
C SER A 142 -22.19 25.01 25.81
N ILE A 143 -21.28 25.95 26.01
CA ILE A 143 -20.09 25.90 26.86
C ILE A 143 -20.44 25.56 28.33
N ARG A 144 -19.62 24.70 28.95
CA ARG A 144 -19.34 24.82 30.39
C ARG A 144 -17.82 24.74 30.63
N SER A 145 -17.27 25.82 31.17
CA SER A 145 -15.82 26.01 31.39
C SER A 145 -15.27 25.10 32.49
N LEU A 146 -14.16 24.40 32.22
CA LEU A 146 -13.27 23.80 33.22
C LEU A 146 -11.80 23.93 32.79
N GLN A 147 -11.06 24.68 33.62
CA GLN A 147 -9.61 24.81 33.89
C GLN A 147 -8.51 24.31 32.91
N PRO A 148 -7.34 25.00 32.88
CA PRO A 148 -6.20 24.65 32.01
C PRO A 148 -5.46 23.37 32.45
N PRO A 149 -4.75 22.70 31.53
CA PRO A 149 -4.03 21.45 31.82
C PRO A 149 -2.73 21.66 32.62
N ALA A 150 -2.38 20.64 33.40
CA ALA A 150 -1.16 20.53 34.21
C ALA A 150 0.11 20.32 33.33
N PRO A 151 1.33 20.55 33.85
CA PRO A 151 2.54 20.59 33.03
C PRO A 151 3.01 19.22 32.52
N ILE A 152 3.77 19.27 31.44
CA ILE A 152 4.35 18.11 30.73
C ILE A 152 5.29 17.35 31.66
N VAL A 153 4.95 16.09 31.97
CA VAL A 153 5.87 15.16 32.64
C VAL A 153 6.85 14.62 31.61
N THR A 154 8.14 14.79 31.89
CA THR A 154 9.25 14.24 31.11
C THR A 154 9.18 12.72 31.03
N ALA A 155 9.31 12.17 29.82
CA ALA A 155 9.38 10.72 29.61
C ALA A 155 10.70 10.16 30.12
N GLU A 156 10.72 9.70 31.37
CA GLU A 156 11.78 8.83 31.87
C GLU A 156 11.72 7.46 31.17
N LYS A 157 12.90 6.92 30.83
CA LYS A 157 13.02 5.57 30.28
C LYS A 157 12.76 4.54 31.38
N VAL A 158 11.50 4.18 31.58
CA VAL A 158 11.14 2.97 32.31
C VAL A 158 11.68 1.79 31.51
N PHE A 159 12.63 1.05 32.08
CA PHE A 159 12.93 -0.31 31.63
C PHE A 159 11.72 -1.16 32.00
N ASP A 160 11.05 -1.75 31.01
CA ASP A 160 9.97 -2.71 31.26
C ASP A 160 10.56 -3.94 31.97
N GLU A 161 10.35 -4.01 33.29
CA GLU A 161 10.27 -5.30 33.96
C GLU A 161 9.10 -6.06 33.33
N MET A 162 9.40 -7.12 32.57
CA MET A 162 8.37 -7.92 31.92
C MET A 162 7.37 -8.41 32.98
N PRO A 163 6.05 -8.24 32.79
CA PRO A 163 5.09 -8.97 33.58
C PRO A 163 5.24 -10.46 33.24
N VAL A 164 6.00 -11.17 34.06
CA VAL A 164 6.02 -12.63 34.04
C VAL A 164 4.61 -13.06 34.41
N THR A 165 3.82 -13.45 33.41
CA THR A 165 2.54 -14.12 33.63
C THR A 165 2.84 -15.36 34.47
N VAL A 166 2.52 -15.30 35.76
CA VAL A 166 2.82 -16.37 36.71
C VAL A 166 2.01 -17.59 36.32
N MET A 167 2.63 -18.46 35.54
CA MET A 167 2.05 -19.72 35.11
C MET A 167 2.02 -20.64 36.33
N THR A 168 0.88 -21.28 36.56
CA THR A 168 0.70 -22.16 37.71
C THR A 168 1.57 -23.42 37.59
N GLU A 169 1.79 -24.15 38.68
CA GLU A 169 2.53 -25.43 38.62
C GLU A 169 1.87 -26.43 37.66
N GLU A 170 0.53 -26.37 37.54
CA GLU A 170 -0.27 -27.09 36.54
C GLU A 170 0.11 -26.69 35.11
N ASP A 171 0.17 -25.38 34.83
CA ASP A 171 0.53 -24.86 33.51
C ASP A 171 1.94 -25.33 33.11
N GLU A 172 2.88 -25.29 34.04
CA GLU A 172 4.24 -25.79 33.83
C GLU A 172 4.26 -27.29 33.51
N GLU A 173 3.41 -28.11 34.12
CA GLU A 173 3.26 -29.53 33.75
C GLU A 173 2.65 -29.69 32.35
N ILE A 174 1.60 -28.93 32.03
CA ILE A 174 0.95 -28.97 30.71
C ILE A 174 1.94 -28.54 29.62
N ILE A 175 2.72 -27.47 29.84
CA ILE A 175 3.78 -27.00 28.93
C ILE A 175 4.81 -28.12 28.72
N ARG A 176 5.32 -28.73 29.80
CA ARG A 176 6.25 -29.87 29.70
C ARG A 176 5.63 -31.05 28.93
N SER A 177 4.33 -31.30 29.08
CA SER A 177 3.59 -32.35 28.36
C SER A 177 3.43 -32.05 26.86
N VAL A 178 3.18 -30.78 26.50
CA VAL A 178 3.10 -30.32 25.10
C VAL A 178 4.49 -30.34 24.44
N VAL A 179 5.54 -29.85 25.11
CA VAL A 179 6.92 -29.85 24.60
C VAL A 179 7.43 -31.28 24.36
N ARG A 180 7.03 -32.25 25.20
CA ARG A 180 7.34 -33.68 25.02
C ARG A 180 6.47 -34.38 23.97
N GLY A 181 5.49 -33.69 23.37
CA GLY A 181 4.56 -34.27 22.39
C GLY A 181 3.51 -35.22 22.98
N MET A 182 3.38 -35.31 24.31
CA MET A 182 2.38 -36.16 24.97
C MET A 182 0.97 -35.54 24.92
N THR A 183 0.89 -34.20 24.96
CA THR A 183 -0.36 -33.46 24.78
C THR A 183 -0.39 -32.75 23.42
N PRO A 184 -1.35 -33.06 22.53
CA PRO A 184 -1.46 -32.36 21.26
C PRO A 184 -1.95 -30.93 21.46
N SER A 185 -1.19 -29.97 20.92
CA SER A 185 -1.42 -28.53 21.12
C SER A 185 -2.79 -28.03 20.65
N TYR A 186 -3.37 -28.62 19.60
CA TYR A 186 -4.71 -28.26 19.10
C TYR A 186 -5.86 -28.68 20.04
N SER A 187 -5.57 -29.45 21.11
CA SER A 187 -6.58 -29.91 22.09
C SER A 187 -6.62 -29.08 23.37
N LEU A 188 -5.82 -28.01 23.47
CA LEU A 188 -5.69 -27.23 24.70
C LEU A 188 -6.98 -26.48 25.04
N GLU A 189 -7.63 -25.84 24.06
CA GLU A 189 -8.88 -25.10 24.24
C GLU A 189 -9.99 -26.00 24.80
N SER A 190 -10.17 -27.21 24.25
CA SER A 190 -11.20 -28.15 24.68
C SER A 190 -10.89 -28.88 25.98
N LYS A 191 -9.60 -29.01 26.36
CA LYS A 191 -9.18 -29.61 27.65
C LYS A 191 -9.20 -28.63 28.81
N LEU A 192 -8.85 -27.37 28.56
CA LEU A 192 -8.70 -26.35 29.60
C LEU A 192 -9.97 -25.53 29.82
N GLY A 193 -10.85 -25.43 28.81
CA GLY A 193 -12.04 -24.59 28.85
C GLY A 193 -11.76 -23.08 28.78
N ASP A 194 -10.49 -22.68 28.71
CA ASP A 194 -10.04 -21.29 28.62
C ASP A 194 -9.12 -21.14 27.39
N CYS A 195 -9.61 -20.40 26.39
CA CYS A 195 -8.92 -20.19 25.13
C CYS A 195 -7.68 -19.28 25.28
N LYS A 196 -7.68 -18.35 26.24
CA LYS A 196 -6.56 -17.45 26.52
C LYS A 196 -5.44 -18.23 27.23
N ARG A 197 -5.77 -19.04 28.23
CA ARG A 197 -4.82 -19.96 28.92
C ARG A 197 -4.23 -20.96 27.92
N ALA A 198 -5.04 -21.52 27.03
CA ALA A 198 -4.58 -22.40 25.96
C ALA A 198 -3.56 -21.70 25.03
N ALA A 199 -3.83 -20.46 24.60
CA ALA A 199 -2.91 -19.67 23.80
C ALA A 199 -1.61 -19.33 24.56
N ALA A 200 -1.68 -19.02 25.86
CA ALA A 200 -0.53 -18.76 26.71
C ALA A 200 0.40 -19.98 26.83
N ILE A 201 -0.15 -21.14 27.19
CA ILE A 201 0.55 -22.43 27.28
C ILE A 201 1.19 -22.80 25.94
N ARG A 202 0.46 -22.64 24.84
CA ARG A 202 0.96 -22.93 23.50
C ARG A 202 2.13 -22.03 23.11
N ARG A 203 1.99 -20.73 23.36
CA ARG A 203 3.04 -19.74 23.13
C ARG A 203 4.31 -20.12 23.89
N GLU A 204 4.21 -20.43 25.19
CA GLU A 204 5.37 -20.77 26.01
C GLU A 204 6.01 -22.10 25.60
N ALA A 205 5.21 -23.13 25.29
CA ALA A 205 5.71 -24.36 24.70
C ALA A 205 6.46 -24.12 23.38
N LEU A 206 5.97 -23.22 22.52
CA LEU A 206 6.63 -22.84 21.26
C LEU A 206 7.96 -22.10 21.49
N GLN A 207 8.05 -21.22 22.50
CA GLN A 207 9.32 -20.58 22.88
C GLN A 207 10.36 -21.65 23.29
N ARG A 208 9.97 -22.63 24.13
CA ARG A 208 10.84 -23.72 24.58
C ARG A 208 11.27 -24.66 23.46
N ILE A 209 10.37 -25.01 22.54
CA ILE A 209 10.67 -25.87 21.38
C ILE A 209 11.64 -25.19 20.41
N THR A 210 11.47 -23.89 20.16
CA THR A 210 12.24 -23.17 19.14
C THR A 210 13.50 -22.49 19.66
N GLY A 211 13.62 -22.30 20.99
CA GLY A 211 14.66 -21.47 21.60
C GLY A 211 14.56 -19.99 21.26
N LYS A 212 13.41 -19.53 20.73
CA LYS A 212 13.20 -18.15 20.28
C LYS A 212 12.15 -17.44 21.13
N SER A 213 12.45 -16.19 21.49
CA SER A 213 11.49 -15.30 22.14
C SER A 213 10.37 -14.89 21.18
N LEU A 214 9.16 -14.82 21.71
CA LEU A 214 7.96 -14.22 21.07
C LEU A 214 7.63 -12.85 21.69
N SER A 215 8.59 -12.23 22.39
CA SER A 215 8.51 -10.83 22.83
C SER A 215 8.10 -9.90 21.68
N GLY A 216 7.18 -8.98 21.93
CA GLY A 216 6.61 -8.10 20.91
C GLY A 216 5.38 -8.65 20.18
N LEU A 217 5.03 -9.93 20.33
CA LEU A 217 3.71 -10.44 19.95
C LEU A 217 2.74 -10.30 21.15
N PRO A 218 1.69 -9.46 21.10
CA PRO A 218 0.72 -9.36 22.19
C PRO A 218 -0.06 -10.66 22.44
N LEU A 219 -0.54 -10.83 23.67
CA LEU A 219 -1.42 -11.93 24.08
C LEU A 219 -2.70 -11.39 24.74
N ASP A 220 -2.60 -10.41 25.63
CA ASP A 220 -3.73 -9.76 26.30
C ASP A 220 -4.51 -8.80 25.41
N GLY A 221 -5.75 -8.47 25.80
CA GLY A 221 -6.60 -7.51 25.07
C GLY A 221 -7.30 -8.08 23.82
N PHE A 222 -7.29 -9.41 23.63
CA PHE A 222 -7.94 -10.11 22.53
C PHE A 222 -8.93 -11.18 23.02
N ASP A 223 -10.08 -11.27 22.36
CA ASP A 223 -11.10 -12.28 22.63
C ASP A 223 -10.81 -13.57 21.84
N TYR A 224 -10.16 -14.53 22.51
CA TYR A 224 -9.83 -15.83 21.92
C TYR A 224 -11.03 -16.76 21.75
N GLU A 225 -12.16 -16.53 22.43
CA GLU A 225 -13.37 -17.33 22.26
C GLU A 225 -14.03 -17.01 20.92
N SER A 226 -14.01 -15.73 20.51
CA SER A 226 -14.59 -15.27 19.24
C SER A 226 -14.01 -15.95 17.98
N ILE A 227 -12.75 -16.37 18.02
CA ILE A 227 -12.07 -17.00 16.86
C ILE A 227 -12.17 -18.53 16.83
N LEU A 228 -12.56 -19.16 17.95
CA LEU A 228 -12.49 -20.61 18.11
C LEU A 228 -13.41 -21.34 17.12
N GLY A 229 -12.80 -22.17 16.26
CA GLY A 229 -13.53 -22.94 15.24
C GLY A 229 -14.13 -22.10 14.11
N GLN A 230 -13.77 -20.81 14.00
CA GLN A 230 -14.31 -19.88 13.00
C GLN A 230 -13.21 -19.20 12.18
N CYS A 231 -12.16 -18.68 12.82
CA CYS A 231 -11.22 -17.75 12.18
C CYS A 231 -9.75 -18.21 12.19
N CYS A 232 -9.30 -18.89 13.24
CA CYS A 232 -7.91 -19.31 13.38
C CYS A 232 -7.77 -20.48 14.35
N GLU A 233 -7.00 -21.50 13.97
CA GLU A 233 -6.62 -22.62 14.82
C GLU A 233 -5.29 -22.37 15.52
N MET A 234 -5.12 -22.91 16.74
CA MET A 234 -3.88 -22.88 17.52
C MET A 234 -3.26 -21.47 17.74
N PRO A 235 -4.03 -20.46 18.20
CA PRO A 235 -3.51 -19.11 18.44
C PRO A 235 -2.40 -19.06 19.49
N ILE A 236 -1.45 -18.12 19.32
CA ILE A 236 -0.32 -17.85 20.24
C ILE A 236 -0.19 -16.35 20.63
N GLY A 237 -1.18 -15.56 20.22
CA GLY A 237 -1.17 -14.11 20.20
C GLY A 237 -1.84 -13.58 18.94
N TYR A 238 -1.71 -12.27 18.68
CA TYR A 238 -2.25 -11.59 17.49
C TYR A 238 -1.28 -10.50 17.01
N VAL A 239 -1.42 -10.07 15.76
CA VAL A 239 -0.58 -8.99 15.19
C VAL A 239 -1.37 -7.68 15.18
N GLN A 240 -0.79 -6.63 15.75
CA GLN A 240 -1.32 -5.27 15.67
C GLN A 240 -0.91 -4.63 14.34
N ILE A 241 -1.89 -4.11 13.60
CA ILE A 241 -1.67 -3.36 12.34
C ILE A 241 -2.19 -1.93 12.54
N PRO A 242 -1.40 -0.89 12.23
CA PRO A 242 -1.87 0.50 12.31
C PRO A 242 -3.07 0.73 11.39
N VAL A 243 -4.09 1.42 11.90
CA VAL A 243 -5.31 1.76 11.13
C VAL A 243 -5.41 3.28 10.99
N GLY A 244 -5.33 3.77 9.76
CA GLY A 244 -5.60 5.16 9.40
C GLY A 244 -7.00 5.34 8.82
N ILE A 245 -7.41 6.60 8.63
CA ILE A 245 -8.67 6.97 7.95
C ILE A 245 -8.34 7.90 6.78
N ALA A 246 -8.92 7.64 5.61
CA ALA A 246 -8.89 8.54 4.46
C ALA A 246 -10.32 8.99 4.11
N GLY A 247 -10.53 10.28 3.89
CA GLY A 247 -11.83 10.84 3.52
C GLY A 247 -12.01 12.35 3.79
N PRO A 248 -13.20 12.90 3.51
CA PRO A 248 -14.38 12.20 2.99
C PRO A 248 -14.22 11.84 1.50
N LEU A 249 -14.51 10.59 1.15
CA LEU A 249 -14.71 10.16 -0.22
C LEU A 249 -16.18 10.40 -0.60
N LEU A 250 -16.45 11.37 -1.47
CA LEU A 250 -17.79 11.59 -2.03
C LEU A 250 -18.01 10.60 -3.19
N LEU A 251 -18.87 9.61 -2.98
CA LEU A 251 -19.19 8.54 -3.92
C LEU A 251 -20.71 8.34 -4.01
N ASN A 252 -21.28 8.35 -5.22
CA ASN A 252 -22.72 8.18 -5.45
C ASN A 252 -23.60 9.13 -4.60
N GLY A 253 -23.14 10.38 -4.40
CA GLY A 253 -23.83 11.39 -3.60
C GLY A 253 -23.77 11.17 -2.08
N ARG A 254 -22.89 10.30 -1.57
CA ARG A 254 -22.68 10.04 -0.14
C ARG A 254 -21.21 10.17 0.22
N GLU A 255 -20.93 10.67 1.43
CA GLU A 255 -19.58 10.76 1.95
C GLU A 255 -19.19 9.52 2.76
N TYR A 256 -17.96 9.05 2.59
CA TYR A 256 -17.41 7.90 3.27
C TYR A 256 -16.04 8.22 3.89
N SER A 257 -15.87 7.83 5.16
CA SER A 257 -14.57 7.73 5.82
C SER A 257 -14.06 6.30 5.65
N VAL A 258 -12.95 6.12 4.94
CA VAL A 258 -12.42 4.80 4.59
C VAL A 258 -11.35 4.38 5.60
N PRO A 259 -11.60 3.35 6.44
CA PRO A 259 -10.57 2.80 7.32
C PRO A 259 -9.55 1.99 6.50
N MET A 260 -8.27 2.17 6.81
CA MET A 260 -7.16 1.53 6.09
C MET A 260 -6.15 0.95 7.09
N ALA A 261 -6.10 -0.39 7.19
CA ALA A 261 -5.08 -1.09 7.95
C ALA A 261 -3.82 -1.27 7.08
N THR A 262 -2.68 -0.65 7.46
CA THR A 262 -1.43 -0.75 6.69
C THR A 262 -0.20 -0.41 7.54
N THR A 263 0.95 -0.95 7.15
CA THR A 263 2.28 -0.55 7.62
C THR A 263 3.06 0.26 6.57
N GLU A 264 2.49 0.48 5.38
CA GLU A 264 3.12 1.22 4.30
C GLU A 264 3.05 2.74 4.56
N GLY A 265 4.22 3.38 4.61
CA GLY A 265 4.34 4.83 4.74
C GLY A 265 3.69 5.57 3.58
N CYS A 266 3.15 6.77 3.85
CA CYS A 266 2.47 7.64 2.88
C CYS A 266 1.20 7.09 2.19
N LEU A 267 0.87 5.78 2.27
CA LEU A 267 -0.29 5.21 1.59
C LEU A 267 -1.60 5.92 1.97
N VAL A 268 -1.91 6.00 3.26
CA VAL A 268 -3.14 6.65 3.77
C VAL A 268 -3.18 8.13 3.39
N ALA A 269 -2.06 8.86 3.50
CA ALA A 269 -1.97 10.27 3.16
C ALA A 269 -2.18 10.51 1.64
N SER A 270 -1.61 9.65 0.80
CA SER A 270 -1.79 9.69 -0.65
C SER A 270 -3.23 9.39 -1.06
N THR A 271 -3.86 8.37 -0.45
CA THR A 271 -5.28 8.06 -0.64
C THR A 271 -6.16 9.22 -0.19
N ASN A 272 -5.88 9.84 0.96
CA ASN A 272 -6.61 10.99 1.47
C ASN A 272 -6.52 12.22 0.54
N ARG A 273 -5.34 12.47 -0.04
CA ARG A 273 -5.16 13.49 -1.10
C ARG A 273 -6.01 13.17 -2.33
N GLY A 274 -6.11 11.90 -2.72
CA GLY A 274 -7.01 11.42 -3.76
C GLY A 274 -8.48 11.68 -3.45
N CYS A 275 -8.94 11.36 -2.23
CA CYS A 275 -10.29 11.66 -1.77
C CYS A 275 -10.60 13.16 -1.85
N LYS A 276 -9.68 14.03 -1.41
CA LYS A 276 -9.81 15.49 -1.53
C LYS A 276 -9.98 15.94 -3.00
N ALA A 277 -9.17 15.41 -3.92
CA ALA A 277 -9.26 15.74 -5.35
C ALA A 277 -10.58 15.27 -5.99
N ILE A 278 -11.07 14.09 -5.61
CA ILE A 278 -12.38 13.57 -6.06
C ILE A 278 -13.51 14.46 -5.52
N HIS A 279 -13.49 14.77 -4.22
CA HIS A 279 -14.52 15.58 -3.56
C HIS A 279 -14.61 16.98 -4.18
N LEU A 280 -13.47 17.67 -4.37
CA LEU A 280 -13.43 19.00 -5.02
C LEU A 280 -13.87 18.96 -6.50
N SER A 281 -13.78 17.81 -7.16
CA SER A 281 -14.28 17.60 -8.52
C SER A 281 -15.79 17.28 -8.60
N GLY A 282 -16.53 17.38 -7.49
CA GLY A 282 -17.96 17.04 -7.43
C GLY A 282 -18.27 15.57 -7.09
N GLY A 283 -17.25 14.79 -6.71
CA GLY A 283 -17.39 13.40 -6.32
C GLY A 283 -17.20 12.38 -7.45
N ALA A 284 -17.32 11.10 -7.11
CA ALA A 284 -17.24 9.98 -8.03
C ALA A 284 -18.59 9.24 -8.15
N THR A 285 -18.76 8.52 -9.25
CA THR A 285 -19.90 7.61 -9.48
C THR A 285 -19.38 6.21 -9.73
N SER A 286 -20.00 5.20 -9.09
CA SER A 286 -19.69 3.78 -9.29
C SER A 286 -20.96 2.93 -9.43
N VAL A 287 -20.89 1.90 -10.26
CA VAL A 287 -22.00 0.97 -10.55
C VAL A 287 -21.47 -0.46 -10.51
N LEU A 288 -22.20 -1.36 -9.85
CA LEU A 288 -21.89 -2.78 -9.78
C LEU A 288 -22.38 -3.49 -11.05
N LEU A 289 -21.47 -3.89 -11.93
CA LEU A 289 -21.81 -4.52 -13.22
C LEU A 289 -22.18 -6.01 -13.10
N ARG A 290 -21.61 -6.71 -12.12
CA ARG A 290 -21.89 -8.13 -11.84
C ARG A 290 -21.51 -8.44 -10.40
N ASP A 291 -22.39 -9.18 -9.73
CA ASP A 291 -22.10 -9.89 -8.49
C ASP A 291 -22.19 -11.39 -8.75
N GLY A 292 -21.35 -12.19 -8.09
CA GLY A 292 -21.34 -13.64 -8.23
C GLY A 292 -20.00 -14.28 -7.85
N MET A 293 -19.99 -14.98 -6.71
CA MET A 293 -18.86 -15.80 -6.28
C MET A 293 -18.79 -17.08 -7.12
N THR A 294 -17.57 -17.60 -7.36
CA THR A 294 -17.36 -18.75 -8.24
C THR A 294 -16.55 -19.87 -7.63
N ARG A 295 -16.94 -21.12 -7.91
CA ARG A 295 -16.19 -22.34 -7.56
C ARG A 295 -16.02 -23.18 -8.83
N ALA A 296 -14.83 -23.77 -9.01
CA ALA A 296 -14.46 -24.47 -10.24
C ALA A 296 -13.84 -25.84 -9.95
N PRO A 297 -14.64 -26.89 -9.64
CA PRO A 297 -14.13 -28.25 -9.58
C PRO A 297 -13.65 -28.73 -10.95
N VAL A 298 -12.77 -29.73 -10.92
CA VAL A 298 -12.41 -30.53 -12.07
C VAL A 298 -12.95 -31.95 -11.88
N VAL A 299 -13.63 -32.47 -12.89
CA VAL A 299 -14.07 -33.87 -12.95
C VAL A 299 -13.34 -34.58 -14.09
N ARG A 300 -13.08 -35.87 -13.93
CA ARG A 300 -12.27 -36.67 -14.86
C ARG A 300 -13.02 -37.91 -15.30
N PHE A 301 -13.03 -38.15 -16.61
CA PHE A 301 -13.71 -39.28 -17.23
C PHE A 301 -12.72 -40.29 -17.81
N GLY A 302 -13.24 -41.47 -18.18
CA GLY A 302 -12.46 -42.48 -18.93
C GLY A 302 -12.05 -41.99 -20.32
N THR A 303 -12.92 -41.22 -20.99
CA THR A 303 -12.72 -40.73 -22.37
C THR A 303 -13.06 -39.23 -22.49
N ALA A 304 -12.48 -38.57 -23.50
CA ALA A 304 -12.83 -37.19 -23.85
C ALA A 304 -14.31 -37.05 -24.28
N LYS A 305 -14.88 -38.07 -24.92
CA LYS A 305 -16.31 -38.10 -25.28
C LYS A 305 -17.20 -37.91 -24.05
N ARG A 306 -16.99 -38.66 -22.96
CA ARG A 306 -17.79 -38.51 -21.74
C ARG A 306 -17.66 -37.13 -21.08
N ALA A 307 -16.50 -36.47 -21.22
CA ALA A 307 -16.31 -35.09 -20.77
C ALA A 307 -17.12 -34.09 -21.64
N ALA A 308 -17.19 -34.34 -22.96
CA ALA A 308 -18.02 -33.57 -23.88
C ALA A 308 -19.53 -33.79 -23.64
N ASP A 309 -19.96 -35.03 -23.42
CA ASP A 309 -21.35 -35.36 -23.09
C ASP A 309 -21.84 -34.56 -21.87
N LEU A 310 -21.02 -34.48 -20.79
CA LEU A 310 -21.39 -33.70 -19.60
C LEU A 310 -21.33 -32.18 -19.85
N LYS A 311 -20.38 -31.67 -20.65
CA LYS A 311 -20.37 -30.24 -21.02
C LYS A 311 -21.68 -29.85 -21.71
N LEU A 312 -22.12 -30.64 -22.69
CA LEU A 312 -23.36 -30.40 -23.41
C LEU A 312 -24.59 -30.45 -22.48
N TYR A 313 -24.64 -31.45 -21.57
CA TYR A 313 -25.71 -31.55 -20.57
C TYR A 313 -25.79 -30.33 -19.63
N LEU A 314 -24.65 -29.78 -19.20
CA LEU A 314 -24.59 -28.64 -18.27
C LEU A 314 -24.79 -27.27 -18.94
N GLU A 315 -24.63 -27.18 -20.26
CA GLU A 315 -24.83 -25.95 -21.05
C GLU A 315 -26.19 -25.90 -21.76
N ASP A 316 -26.97 -26.98 -21.68
CA ASP A 316 -28.36 -27.06 -22.10
C ASP A 316 -29.29 -26.30 -21.12
N PRO A 317 -30.02 -25.26 -21.58
CA PRO A 317 -30.94 -24.50 -20.75
C PRO A 317 -32.03 -25.34 -20.06
N GLU A 318 -32.48 -26.45 -20.66
CA GLU A 318 -33.55 -27.27 -20.07
C GLU A 318 -33.08 -27.97 -18.77
N ASN A 319 -31.79 -28.30 -18.68
CA ASN A 319 -31.21 -28.93 -17.49
C ASN A 319 -30.84 -27.90 -16.41
N PHE A 320 -30.66 -26.63 -16.77
CA PHE A 320 -30.17 -25.60 -15.84
C PHE A 320 -31.07 -25.42 -14.61
N GLU A 321 -32.40 -25.40 -14.78
CA GLU A 321 -33.34 -25.24 -13.65
C GLU A 321 -33.28 -26.41 -12.65
N THR A 322 -33.05 -27.64 -13.15
CA THR A 322 -32.89 -28.82 -12.28
C THR A 322 -31.61 -28.71 -11.46
N LEU A 323 -30.50 -28.32 -12.10
CA LEU A 323 -29.20 -28.10 -11.45
C LEU A 323 -29.27 -26.93 -10.45
N ALA A 324 -29.91 -25.83 -10.83
CA ALA A 324 -30.15 -24.69 -9.96
C ALA A 324 -31.01 -25.06 -8.75
N CYS A 325 -32.04 -25.89 -8.92
CA CYS A 325 -32.87 -26.38 -7.80
C CYS A 325 -32.05 -27.19 -6.78
N VAL A 326 -31.18 -28.10 -7.24
CA VAL A 326 -30.29 -28.88 -6.34
C VAL A 326 -29.27 -27.98 -5.66
N PHE A 327 -28.60 -27.12 -6.41
CA PHE A 327 -27.59 -26.19 -5.91
C PHE A 327 -28.18 -25.21 -4.86
N ASN A 328 -29.33 -24.60 -5.17
CA ASN A 328 -29.96 -23.58 -4.33
C ASN A 328 -30.51 -24.15 -3.01
N ARG A 329 -30.78 -25.47 -2.92
CA ARG A 329 -31.15 -26.13 -1.64
C ARG A 329 -30.03 -26.10 -0.60
N SER A 330 -28.78 -25.85 -1.00
CA SER A 330 -27.64 -25.79 -0.08
C SER A 330 -27.69 -24.62 0.92
N SER A 331 -28.38 -23.52 0.56
CA SER A 331 -28.55 -22.31 1.38
C SER A 331 -29.69 -21.41 0.89
N ARG A 332 -30.43 -20.79 1.81
CA ARG A 332 -31.50 -19.82 1.52
C ARG A 332 -31.06 -18.64 0.63
N PHE A 333 -29.79 -18.24 0.70
CA PHE A 333 -29.23 -17.11 -0.06
C PHE A 333 -28.64 -17.51 -1.42
N ALA A 334 -28.20 -18.76 -1.58
CA ALA A 334 -27.51 -19.21 -2.78
C ALA A 334 -28.44 -19.17 -4.00
N ARG A 335 -28.06 -18.47 -5.06
CA ARG A 335 -28.73 -18.52 -6.36
C ARG A 335 -27.70 -18.79 -7.46
N LEU A 336 -27.74 -19.99 -8.03
CA LEU A 336 -26.95 -20.35 -9.21
C LEU A 336 -27.31 -19.41 -10.37
N GLN A 337 -26.29 -18.80 -10.98
CA GLN A 337 -26.43 -17.84 -12.08
C GLN A 337 -25.98 -18.42 -13.43
N SER A 338 -24.93 -19.24 -13.43
CA SER A 338 -24.37 -19.85 -14.63
C SER A 338 -23.38 -20.95 -14.28
N ILE A 339 -23.28 -21.99 -15.12
CA ILE A 339 -22.15 -22.94 -15.13
C ILE A 339 -21.39 -22.71 -16.44
N LYS A 340 -20.07 -22.51 -16.40
CA LYS A 340 -19.22 -22.39 -17.59
C LYS A 340 -18.24 -23.55 -17.67
N CYS A 341 -18.27 -24.29 -18.77
CA CYS A 341 -17.58 -25.57 -18.89
C CYS A 341 -16.37 -25.49 -19.84
N ALA A 342 -15.18 -25.88 -19.38
CA ALA A 342 -13.96 -25.96 -20.19
C ALA A 342 -13.38 -27.39 -20.19
N ILE A 343 -13.07 -27.95 -21.36
CA ILE A 343 -12.55 -29.31 -21.52
C ILE A 343 -11.04 -29.29 -21.74
N ALA A 344 -10.32 -30.20 -21.09
CA ALA A 344 -8.93 -30.52 -21.37
C ALA A 344 -8.78 -32.05 -21.50
N GLY A 345 -8.89 -32.56 -22.73
CA GLY A 345 -8.88 -34.00 -23.01
C GLY A 345 -10.04 -34.72 -22.31
N LYS A 346 -9.73 -35.54 -21.30
CA LYS A 346 -10.72 -36.27 -20.48
C LYS A 346 -11.05 -35.60 -19.13
N ASN A 347 -10.54 -34.39 -18.90
CA ASN A 347 -10.88 -33.56 -17.75
C ASN A 347 -11.88 -32.48 -18.17
N LEU A 348 -12.82 -32.15 -17.28
CA LEU A 348 -13.81 -31.08 -17.46
C LEU A 348 -13.78 -30.16 -16.24
N TYR A 349 -13.57 -28.87 -16.47
CA TYR A 349 -13.55 -27.82 -15.46
C TYR A 349 -14.88 -27.08 -15.49
N LEU A 350 -15.55 -26.99 -14.34
CA LEU A 350 -16.94 -26.54 -14.22
C LEU A 350 -17.01 -25.27 -13.38
N ARG A 351 -16.97 -24.08 -13.98
CA ARG A 351 -17.04 -22.82 -13.22
C ARG A 351 -18.49 -22.45 -12.92
N PHE A 352 -18.96 -22.81 -11.73
CA PHE A 352 -20.22 -22.34 -11.17
C PHE A 352 -20.10 -20.87 -10.76
N SER A 353 -21.13 -20.06 -11.03
CA SER A 353 -21.30 -18.67 -10.56
C SER A 353 -22.57 -18.58 -9.74
N CYS A 354 -22.51 -17.98 -8.56
CA CYS A 354 -23.60 -17.96 -7.60
C CYS A 354 -23.69 -16.58 -6.93
N PHE A 355 -24.89 -16.03 -6.84
CA PHE A 355 -25.16 -14.88 -5.96
C PHE A 355 -25.21 -15.33 -4.50
N THR A 356 -24.58 -14.58 -3.61
CA THR A 356 -24.28 -15.03 -2.24
C THR A 356 -24.88 -14.17 -1.12
N GLY A 357 -25.69 -13.16 -1.46
CA GLY A 357 -26.10 -12.14 -0.50
C GLY A 357 -24.89 -11.31 -0.05
N ASP A 358 -24.93 -10.77 1.16
CA ASP A 358 -23.86 -9.92 1.70
C ASP A 358 -22.58 -10.70 2.08
N ALA A 359 -22.63 -12.04 2.05
CA ALA A 359 -21.48 -12.88 2.32
C ALA A 359 -20.61 -13.06 1.08
N MET A 360 -19.28 -12.97 1.23
CA MET A 360 -18.31 -13.35 0.18
C MET A 360 -18.52 -14.80 -0.31
N GLY A 361 -19.04 -15.68 0.57
CA GLY A 361 -19.80 -16.85 0.13
C GLY A 361 -19.01 -18.09 -0.31
N MET A 362 -17.68 -18.10 -0.23
CA MET A 362 -16.84 -19.23 -0.67
C MET A 362 -17.27 -20.59 -0.09
N ASN A 363 -17.57 -20.69 1.21
CA ASN A 363 -18.04 -21.94 1.83
C ASN A 363 -19.43 -22.35 1.30
N MET A 364 -20.31 -21.37 1.06
CA MET A 364 -21.66 -21.62 0.55
C MET A 364 -21.64 -22.10 -0.91
N VAL A 365 -20.86 -21.46 -1.79
CA VAL A 365 -20.71 -21.93 -3.18
C VAL A 365 -20.03 -23.30 -3.21
N SER A 366 -19.07 -23.56 -2.32
CA SER A 366 -18.43 -24.88 -2.22
C SER A 366 -19.42 -25.99 -1.84
N LYS A 367 -20.29 -25.73 -0.85
CA LYS A 367 -21.37 -26.65 -0.46
C LYS A 367 -22.40 -26.83 -1.58
N GLY A 368 -22.78 -25.75 -2.27
CA GLY A 368 -23.70 -25.81 -3.41
C GLY A 368 -23.17 -26.63 -4.59
N VAL A 369 -21.86 -26.61 -4.83
CA VAL A 369 -21.18 -27.42 -5.86
C VAL A 369 -20.95 -28.88 -5.45
N GLN A 370 -20.95 -29.18 -4.15
CA GLN A 370 -20.78 -30.55 -3.64
C GLN A 370 -22.07 -31.38 -3.72
N ASN A 371 -23.22 -30.72 -3.64
CA ASN A 371 -24.55 -31.30 -3.83
C ASN A 371 -24.86 -31.58 -5.31
#